data_AF-A0A679JBC8-F1
#
_entry.id   AF-A0A679JBC8-F1
#
_cell.length_a   1.000
_cell.length_b   1.000
_cell.length_c   1.000
_cell.angle_alpha   90.00
_cell.angle_beta   90.00
_cell.angle_gamma   90.00
#
_symmetry.space_group_name_H-M   'P 1'
#
loop_
_entity.id
_entity.type
_entity.pdbx_description
1 polymer ?
#
loop_
_entity_poly.entity_id
_entity_poly.type
_entity_poly.pdbx_seq_one_letter_code
_entity_poly.pdbx_strand_id
1 'polypeptide(L)'
;MKTTQLALVAAFAVMAVASASAQQRTREAVEAEAVAAAHAPNQNVTRGSRGADPFTSTADPEAMYKQAVDTAHAPNQNVTRGSRGADPFTSQRDPAQVYREAMATAAAPDQNVTSGSRVNSKVISTMQNPVLQSAQGK
;
A
#
# COMPACT_ATOMS: atom_id res chain seq x y z
N MET A 1 -57.58 -42.88 -58.30
CA MET A 1 -56.42 -41.95 -58.23
C MET A 1 -56.77 -40.61 -57.57
N LYS A 2 -57.92 -39.98 -57.85
CA LYS A 2 -58.30 -38.68 -57.25
C LYS A 2 -58.57 -38.72 -55.73
N THR A 3 -59.15 -39.81 -55.23
CA THR A 3 -59.46 -40.00 -53.79
C THR A 3 -58.21 -40.21 -52.94
N THR A 4 -57.24 -40.94 -53.46
CA THR A 4 -55.95 -41.19 -52.80
C THR A 4 -55.09 -39.93 -52.72
N GLN A 5 -55.12 -39.08 -53.74
CA GLN A 5 -54.43 -37.78 -53.70
C GLN A 5 -55.07 -36.82 -52.70
N LEU A 6 -56.41 -36.78 -52.61
CA LEU A 6 -57.13 -35.97 -51.63
C LEU A 6 -56.86 -36.41 -50.18
N ALA A 7 -56.82 -37.71 -49.93
CA ALA A 7 -56.49 -38.25 -48.60
C ALA A 7 -55.05 -37.94 -48.19
N LEU A 8 -54.11 -37.99 -49.14
CA LEU A 8 -52.69 -37.71 -48.89
C LEU A 8 -52.47 -36.21 -48.63
N VAL A 9 -53.13 -35.33 -49.39
CA VAL A 9 -53.08 -33.87 -49.15
C VAL A 9 -53.73 -33.50 -47.81
N ALA A 10 -54.86 -34.11 -47.45
CA ALA A 10 -55.50 -33.89 -46.16
C ALA A 10 -54.62 -34.36 -44.99
N ALA A 11 -53.98 -35.53 -45.11
CA ALA A 11 -53.05 -36.03 -44.10
C ALA A 11 -51.83 -35.12 -43.94
N PHE A 12 -51.29 -34.58 -45.04
CA PHE A 12 -50.17 -33.65 -44.98
C PHE A 12 -50.56 -32.31 -44.35
N ALA A 13 -51.76 -31.80 -44.64
CA ALA A 13 -52.27 -30.56 -44.05
C ALA A 13 -52.50 -30.69 -42.53
N VAL A 14 -53.06 -31.82 -42.08
CA VAL A 14 -53.25 -32.10 -40.64
C VAL A 14 -51.89 -32.23 -39.93
N MET A 15 -50.93 -32.90 -40.56
CA MET A 15 -49.60 -33.05 -39.98
C MET A 15 -48.82 -31.72 -39.94
N ALA A 16 -49.00 -30.85 -40.94
CA ALA A 16 -48.42 -29.51 -40.97
C ALA A 16 -49.02 -28.54 -39.93
N VAL A 17 -50.33 -28.62 -39.67
CA VAL A 17 -50.98 -27.84 -38.60
C VAL A 17 -50.58 -28.36 -37.22
N ALA A 18 -50.45 -29.68 -37.05
CA ALA A 18 -49.99 -30.29 -35.81
C ALA A 18 -48.51 -30.00 -35.50
N SER A 19 -47.66 -29.87 -36.53
CA SER A 19 -46.25 -29.50 -36.35
C SER A 19 -46.06 -27.99 -36.14
N ALA A 20 -46.93 -27.15 -36.70
CA ALA A 20 -46.95 -25.72 -36.41
C ALA A 20 -47.36 -25.41 -34.97
N SER A 21 -48.33 -26.15 -34.40
CA SER A 21 -48.74 -25.99 -33.00
C SER A 21 -47.72 -26.56 -32.00
N ALA A 22 -46.97 -27.59 -32.38
CA ALA A 22 -45.88 -28.14 -31.56
C ALA A 22 -44.68 -27.19 -31.41
N GLN A 23 -44.48 -26.27 -32.36
CA GLN A 23 -43.39 -25.29 -32.34
C GLN A 23 -43.75 -24.01 -31.56
N GLN A 24 -45.03 -23.79 -31.24
CA GLN A 24 -45.51 -22.53 -30.68
C GLN A 24 -45.72 -22.69 -29.17
N ARG A 25 -44.62 -22.69 -28.41
CA ARG A 25 -44.70 -22.52 -26.95
C ARG A 25 -45.54 -21.27 -26.69
N THR A 26 -46.62 -21.42 -25.93
CA THR A 26 -47.47 -20.28 -25.58
C THR A 26 -46.64 -19.28 -24.76
N ARG A 27 -46.92 -17.98 -24.88
CA ARG A 27 -46.14 -16.95 -24.17
C ARG A 27 -46.17 -17.23 -22.66
N GLU A 28 -47.30 -17.70 -22.17
CA GLU A 28 -47.52 -18.07 -20.77
C GLU A 28 -46.62 -19.23 -20.34
N ALA A 29 -46.39 -20.22 -21.21
CA ALA A 29 -45.47 -21.32 -20.91
C ALA A 29 -44.01 -20.86 -20.89
N VAL A 30 -43.63 -19.98 -21.82
CA VAL A 30 -42.29 -19.37 -21.86
C VAL A 30 -42.06 -18.46 -20.65
N GLU A 31 -43.07 -17.68 -20.25
CA GLU A 31 -43.04 -16.83 -19.07
C GLU A 31 -42.92 -17.65 -17.78
N ALA A 32 -43.69 -18.74 -17.64
CA ALA A 32 -43.58 -19.63 -16.49
C ALA A 32 -42.21 -20.31 -16.40
N GLU A 33 -41.64 -20.73 -17.54
CA GLU A 33 -40.29 -21.31 -17.62
C GLU A 33 -39.22 -20.27 -17.28
N ALA A 34 -39.36 -19.02 -17.76
CA ALA A 34 -38.45 -17.93 -17.45
C ALA A 34 -38.49 -17.54 -15.97
N VAL A 35 -39.68 -17.49 -15.36
CA VAL A 35 -39.85 -17.24 -13.92
C VAL A 35 -39.24 -18.38 -13.10
N ALA A 36 -39.51 -19.64 -13.48
CA ALA A 36 -38.91 -20.80 -12.82
C ALA A 36 -37.38 -20.80 -12.93
N ALA A 37 -36.83 -20.43 -14.09
CA ALA A 37 -35.39 -20.27 -14.28
C ALA A 37 -34.83 -19.11 -13.44
N ALA A 38 -35.50 -17.96 -13.38
CA ALA A 38 -35.06 -16.82 -12.58
C ALA A 38 -35.04 -17.12 -11.07
N HIS A 39 -35.95 -17.97 -10.60
CA HIS A 39 -36.00 -18.42 -9.20
C HIS A 39 -35.15 -19.66 -8.92
N ALA A 40 -34.49 -20.25 -9.91
CA ALA A 40 -33.69 -21.44 -9.69
C ALA A 40 -32.45 -21.10 -8.83
N PRO A 41 -32.10 -21.97 -7.87
CA PRO A 41 -30.91 -21.76 -7.03
C PRO A 41 -29.66 -21.61 -7.88
N ASN A 42 -28.83 -20.62 -7.56
CA ASN A 42 -27.55 -20.35 -8.23
C ASN A 42 -27.65 -19.80 -9.67
N GLN A 43 -28.80 -19.27 -10.08
CA GLN A 43 -28.88 -18.44 -11.29
C GLN A 43 -28.43 -17.00 -11.00
N ASN A 44 -27.86 -16.31 -11.99
CA ASN A 44 -27.35 -14.93 -11.90
C ASN A 44 -26.27 -14.65 -10.83
N VAL A 45 -25.58 -15.68 -10.33
CA VAL A 45 -24.40 -15.46 -9.48
C VAL A 45 -23.14 -15.32 -10.31
N THR A 46 -22.54 -14.14 -10.30
CA THR A 46 -21.18 -13.95 -10.81
C THR A 46 -20.17 -14.61 -9.85
N ARG A 47 -19.05 -15.11 -10.38
CA ARG A 47 -17.93 -15.62 -9.56
C ARG A 47 -17.54 -14.53 -8.56
N GLY A 48 -17.61 -14.83 -7.26
CA GLY A 48 -17.33 -13.89 -6.16
C GLY A 48 -18.55 -13.26 -5.47
N SER A 49 -19.77 -13.44 -6.00
CA SER A 49 -21.01 -12.93 -5.36
C SER A 49 -21.38 -13.60 -4.03
N ARG A 50 -20.67 -14.68 -3.65
CA ARG A 50 -20.91 -15.48 -2.42
C ARG A 50 -19.81 -15.31 -1.37
N GLY A 51 -18.98 -14.28 -1.51
CA GLY A 51 -17.76 -14.13 -0.74
C GLY A 51 -16.55 -14.70 -1.48
N ALA A 52 -15.36 -14.37 -0.98
CA ALA A 52 -14.12 -14.89 -1.53
C ALA A 52 -14.08 -16.42 -1.39
N ASP A 53 -13.53 -17.09 -2.40
CA ASP A 53 -13.26 -18.53 -2.31
C ASP A 53 -12.35 -18.81 -1.10
N PRO A 54 -12.55 -19.93 -0.37
CA PRO A 54 -11.67 -20.29 0.73
C PRO A 54 -10.22 -20.33 0.27
N PHE A 55 -9.36 -19.51 0.89
CA PHE A 55 -7.94 -19.54 0.61
C PHE A 55 -7.29 -20.72 1.34
N THR A 56 -6.69 -21.62 0.57
CA THR A 56 -5.78 -22.65 1.08
C THR A 56 -4.35 -22.23 0.75
N SER A 57 -3.54 -21.95 1.78
CA SER A 57 -2.12 -21.66 1.58
C SER A 57 -1.42 -22.84 0.93
N THR A 58 -0.64 -22.59 -0.12
CA THR A 58 0.23 -23.59 -0.76
C THR A 58 1.61 -23.65 -0.11
N ALA A 59 1.90 -22.77 0.86
CA ALA A 59 3.16 -22.74 1.56
C ALA A 59 3.26 -23.87 2.58
N ASP A 60 4.44 -24.49 2.66
CA ASP A 60 4.76 -25.48 3.70
C ASP A 60 4.83 -24.80 5.08
N PRO A 61 3.97 -25.20 6.03
CA PRO A 61 3.96 -24.61 7.38
C PRO A 61 5.30 -24.72 8.10
N GLU A 62 6.04 -25.82 7.90
CA GLU A 62 7.31 -26.06 8.59
C GLU A 62 8.40 -25.11 8.06
N ALA A 63 8.46 -24.93 6.74
CA ALA A 63 9.35 -23.96 6.11
C ALA A 63 9.04 -22.52 6.56
N MET A 64 7.75 -22.16 6.67
CA MET A 64 7.35 -20.85 7.20
C MET A 64 7.75 -20.66 8.66
N TYR A 65 7.56 -21.69 9.49
CA TYR A 65 7.96 -21.65 10.90
C TYR A 65 9.47 -21.46 11.02
N LYS A 66 10.27 -22.24 10.29
CA LYS A 66 11.72 -22.11 10.26
C LYS A 66 12.15 -20.72 9.83
N GLN A 67 11.57 -20.18 8.76
CA GLN A 67 11.89 -18.83 8.29
C GLN A 67 11.56 -17.76 9.34
N ALA A 68 10.43 -17.91 10.05
CA ALA A 68 10.04 -16.99 11.11
C ALA A 68 11.04 -17.04 12.28
N VAL A 69 11.46 -18.24 12.68
CA VAL A 69 12.46 -18.44 13.73
C VAL A 69 13.82 -17.87 13.32
N ASP A 70 14.29 -18.18 12.11
CA ASP A 70 15.57 -17.67 11.59
C ASP A 70 15.57 -16.14 11.50
N THR A 71 14.45 -15.56 11.07
CA THR A 71 14.27 -14.10 11.04
C THR A 71 14.28 -13.52 12.45
N ALA A 72 13.61 -14.13 13.42
CA ALA A 72 13.60 -13.64 14.81
C ALA A 72 14.99 -13.69 15.47
N HIS A 73 15.82 -14.68 15.10
CA HIS A 73 17.19 -14.82 15.61
C HIS A 73 18.23 -14.05 14.80
N ALA A 74 17.84 -13.39 13.71
CA ALA A 74 18.80 -12.67 12.89
C ALA A 74 19.41 -11.49 13.68
N PRO A 75 20.74 -11.29 13.60
CA PRO A 75 21.39 -10.18 14.26
C PRO A 75 20.78 -8.85 13.83
N ASN A 76 20.53 -7.96 14.80
CA ASN A 76 20.00 -6.61 14.57
C ASN A 76 18.54 -6.51 14.08
N GLN A 77 17.71 -7.53 14.34
CA GLN A 77 16.26 -7.39 14.18
C GLN A 77 15.70 -6.55 15.32
N ASN A 78 14.78 -5.62 15.02
CA ASN A 78 14.14 -4.71 15.98
C ASN A 78 15.03 -3.71 16.73
N VAL A 79 16.26 -3.46 16.27
CA VAL A 79 17.06 -2.35 16.80
C VAL A 79 16.56 -1.03 16.21
N THR A 80 15.88 -0.25 17.04
CA THR A 80 15.48 1.13 16.73
C THR A 80 16.73 1.99 16.50
N ARG A 81 16.64 3.02 15.65
CA ARG A 81 17.73 3.98 15.45
C ARG A 81 18.19 4.53 16.82
N GLY A 82 19.47 4.35 17.16
CA GLY A 82 20.05 4.77 18.45
C GLY A 82 20.21 3.67 19.52
N SER A 83 19.61 2.48 19.33
CA SER A 83 19.79 1.35 20.28
C SER A 83 21.18 0.68 20.21
N ARG A 84 22.03 1.12 19.28
CA ARG A 84 23.43 0.67 19.11
C ARG A 84 24.46 1.67 19.64
N GLY A 85 24.04 2.62 20.47
CA GLY A 85 24.83 3.77 20.88
C GLY A 85 24.56 5.00 20.00
N ALA A 86 25.04 6.16 20.44
CA ALA A 86 24.95 7.38 19.64
C ALA A 86 25.62 7.17 18.29
N ASP A 87 25.00 7.69 17.22
CA ASP A 87 25.62 7.68 15.90
C ASP A 87 27.01 8.32 15.99
N PRO A 88 28.06 7.71 15.38
CA PRO A 88 29.40 8.28 15.42
C PRO A 88 29.38 9.69 14.81
N PHE A 89 29.67 10.71 15.64
CA PHE A 89 29.86 12.06 15.15
C PHE A 89 31.33 12.29 14.83
N THR A 90 31.64 12.49 13.55
CA THR A 90 32.96 12.92 13.09
C THR A 90 32.92 14.42 12.78
N SER A 91 33.48 15.23 13.67
CA SER A 91 33.68 16.66 13.39
C SER A 91 34.58 16.84 12.16
N GLN A 92 34.16 17.67 11.20
CA GLN A 92 34.99 18.09 10.07
C GLN A 92 35.94 19.24 10.42
N ARG A 93 35.79 19.85 11.60
CA ARG A 93 36.63 20.96 12.07
C ARG A 93 37.74 20.45 12.98
N ASP A 94 38.94 21.03 12.81
CA ASP A 94 40.09 20.82 13.70
C ASP A 94 39.74 21.23 15.15
N PRO A 95 39.82 20.30 16.12
CA PRO A 95 39.54 20.60 17.53
C PRO A 95 40.36 21.75 18.10
N ALA A 96 41.63 21.91 17.68
CA ALA A 96 42.48 22.98 18.16
C ALA A 96 42.00 24.35 17.65
N GLN A 97 41.51 24.43 16.41
CA GLN A 97 40.87 25.64 15.89
C GLN A 97 39.59 25.97 16.64
N VAL A 98 38.72 24.98 16.87
CA VAL A 98 37.47 25.18 17.61
C VAL A 98 37.75 25.67 19.03
N TYR A 99 38.74 25.10 19.71
CA TYR A 99 39.15 25.53 21.05
C TYR A 99 39.64 26.99 21.06
N ARG A 100 40.52 27.36 20.12
CA ARG A 100 41.01 28.75 20.03
C ARG A 100 39.89 29.74 19.72
N GLU A 101 38.99 29.39 18.81
CA GLU A 101 37.83 30.23 18.48
C GLU A 101 36.92 30.40 19.71
N ALA A 102 36.60 29.31 20.41
CA ALA A 102 35.78 29.37 21.62
C ALA A 102 36.41 30.24 22.71
N MET A 103 37.72 30.11 22.93
CA MET A 103 38.45 30.94 23.91
C MET A 103 38.48 32.41 23.50
N ALA A 104 38.71 32.70 22.21
CA ALA A 104 38.67 34.07 21.70
C ALA A 104 37.26 34.66 21.82
N THR A 105 36.21 33.91 21.48
CA THR A 105 34.82 34.35 21.64
C THR A 105 34.48 34.61 23.10
N ALA A 106 34.82 33.70 24.02
CA ALA A 106 34.55 33.87 25.45
C ALA A 106 35.29 35.06 26.08
N ALA A 107 36.50 35.35 25.59
CA ALA A 107 37.31 36.48 26.05
C ALA A 107 36.97 37.80 25.33
N ALA A 108 36.01 37.82 24.41
CA ALA A 108 35.63 39.04 23.73
C ALA A 108 34.97 40.03 24.73
N PRO A 109 35.40 41.31 24.76
CA PRO A 109 34.93 42.28 25.75
C PRO A 109 33.42 42.59 25.72
N ASP A 110 32.72 42.20 24.66
CA ASP A 110 31.34 42.58 24.33
C ASP A 110 30.40 41.37 24.18
N GLN A 111 30.67 40.25 24.86
CA GLN A 111 29.83 39.04 24.88
C GLN A 111 28.43 39.22 25.52
N ASN A 112 27.95 40.44 25.70
CA ASN A 112 26.67 40.70 26.35
C ASN A 112 25.50 40.62 25.36
N VAL A 113 25.06 39.41 25.05
CA VAL A 113 23.63 39.20 24.79
C VAL A 113 22.93 39.20 26.15
N THR A 114 22.23 40.28 26.48
CA THR A 114 21.33 40.29 27.64
C THR A 114 20.28 39.18 27.47
N SER A 115 19.82 38.58 28.58
CA SER A 115 18.90 37.43 28.59
C SER A 115 17.56 37.65 27.87
N GLY A 116 17.28 38.86 27.37
CA GLY A 116 16.11 39.21 26.56
C GLY A 116 16.38 39.48 25.08
N SER A 117 17.62 39.29 24.58
CA SER A 117 17.93 39.55 23.17
C SER A 117 17.28 38.49 22.27
N ARG A 118 16.31 38.92 21.44
CA ARG A 118 15.60 38.07 20.46
C ARG A 118 16.38 37.86 19.16
N VAL A 119 17.50 38.56 18.98
CA VAL A 119 18.31 38.54 17.76
C VAL A 119 19.75 38.22 18.09
N ASN A 120 20.34 37.31 17.31
CA ASN A 120 21.77 37.01 17.33
C ASN A 120 22.53 38.17 16.64
N SER A 121 22.54 39.35 17.24
CA SER A 121 23.38 40.45 16.76
C SER A 121 24.82 40.17 17.17
N LYS A 122 25.68 39.86 16.20
CA LYS A 122 27.13 39.81 16.44
C LYS A 122 27.60 41.25 16.68
N VAL A 123 27.88 41.60 17.94
CA VAL A 123 28.54 42.86 18.25
C VAL A 123 29.96 42.78 17.69
N ILE A 124 30.33 43.72 16.83
CA ILE A 124 31.70 43.85 16.34
C ILE A 124 32.42 44.75 17.33
N SER A 125 33.16 44.14 18.25
CA SER A 125 33.95 44.87 19.24
C SER A 125 34.98 45.77 18.56
N THR A 126 35.03 47.03 18.97
CA THR A 126 36.15 47.94 18.66
C THR A 126 37.30 47.82 19.65
N MET A 127 37.17 46.96 20.67
CA MET A 127 38.16 46.75 21.73
C MET A 127 39.05 45.54 21.43
N GLN A 128 40.32 45.62 21.86
CA GLN A 128 41.29 44.55 21.64
C GLN A 128 40.91 43.30 22.44
N ASN A 129 40.85 42.15 21.77
CA ASN A 129 40.65 40.88 22.44
C ASN A 129 41.96 40.42 23.13
N PRO A 130 41.96 40.21 24.45
CA PRO A 130 43.17 39.91 25.20
C PRO A 130 43.80 38.57 24.82
N VAL A 131 42.99 37.56 24.43
CA VAL A 131 43.49 36.24 23.99
C VAL A 131 44.15 36.33 22.61
N LEU A 132 43.59 37.12 21.70
CA LEU A 132 44.18 37.35 20.38
C LEU A 132 45.47 38.18 20.47
N GLN A 133 45.51 39.20 21.35
CA GLN A 133 46.71 40.01 21.58
C GLN A 133 47.86 39.16 22.16
N SER A 134 47.56 38.29 23.13
CA SER A 134 48.53 37.39 23.74
C SER A 134 49.10 36.38 22.74
N ALA A 135 48.33 36.03 21.70
CA ALA A 135 48.76 35.14 20.63
C ALA A 135 49.58 35.85 19.52
N GLN A 136 49.44 37.17 19.37
CA GLN A 136 50.15 37.99 18.37
C GLN A 136 51.48 38.56 18.88
N GLY A 137 51.69 38.60 20.21
CA GLY A 137 52.90 39.11 20.85
C GLY A 137 54.05 38.10 20.98
N LYS A 138 54.08 37.04 20.15
CA LYS A 138 55.16 36.05 20.09
C LYS A 138 55.70 35.95 18.67
#